data_AF-A0A261C8Z2-F1
#
_entry.id   AF-A0A261C8Z2-F1
#
_cell.length_a   1.000
_cell.length_b   1.000
_cell.length_c   1.000
_cell.angle_alpha   90.00
_cell.angle_beta   90.00
_cell.angle_gamma   90.00
#
_symmetry.space_group_name_H-M   'P 1'
#
loop_
_entity.id
_entity.type
_entity.pdbx_description
1 polymer ?
#
loop_
_entity_poly.entity_id
_entity_poly.type
_entity_poly.pdbx_seq_one_letter_code
_entity_poly.pdbx_strand_id
1 'polypeptide(L)'
;MLYLATFLLLLSSAPSVLTVPESCFLPEIRDEAANCVNQLTPMHDNLKRFLAGTRKSQNITKDINDYCELALKCYKSLQACAGIDKNLISNIDGVCDLYNFQAGKFGHCYVKMDEDGYNSCTYSFFMSPLYIDVKNNRQRCESLKSNGKCVKKRTSQKCTKDYVDDFDDHLDGQLKRFNC
;
A
#
# COMPACT_ATOMS: atom_id res chain seq x y z
N MET A 1 -19.37 -60.07 -0.14
CA MET A 1 -19.92 -58.96 -0.95
C MET A 1 -20.33 -57.85 -0.02
N LEU A 2 -19.96 -56.59 -0.35
CA LEU A 2 -19.94 -55.38 0.50
C LEU A 2 -18.92 -55.48 1.64
N TYR A 3 -17.79 -54.77 1.69
CA TYR A 3 -17.50 -53.40 1.27
C TYR A 3 -16.06 -53.32 0.71
N LEU A 4 -15.93 -53.46 -0.61
CA LEU A 4 -14.77 -53.03 -1.39
C LEU A 4 -15.09 -51.63 -1.94
N ALA A 5 -15.24 -50.63 -1.07
CA ALA A 5 -15.68 -49.30 -1.50
C ALA A 5 -15.19 -48.12 -0.63
N THR A 6 -14.36 -48.36 0.38
CA THR A 6 -13.86 -47.28 1.27
C THR A 6 -12.39 -46.93 1.03
N PHE A 7 -11.73 -47.57 0.07
CA PHE A 7 -10.31 -47.33 -0.24
C PHE A 7 -10.06 -46.39 -1.44
N LEU A 8 -11.11 -45.80 -2.04
CA LEU A 8 -10.99 -45.03 -3.30
C LEU A 8 -11.69 -43.66 -3.31
N LEU A 9 -12.24 -43.17 -2.18
CA LEU A 9 -13.00 -41.91 -2.15
C LEU A 9 -12.37 -40.77 -1.32
N LEU A 10 -11.13 -40.94 -0.86
CA LEU A 10 -10.45 -39.93 -0.01
C LEU A 10 -9.20 -39.30 -0.67
N LEU A 11 -8.98 -39.49 -1.97
CA LEU A 11 -7.79 -38.98 -2.68
C LEU A 11 -8.07 -38.16 -3.95
N SER A 12 -9.30 -37.70 -4.17
CA SER A 12 -9.62 -36.86 -5.34
C SER A 12 -10.27 -35.51 -5.00
N SER A 13 -9.97 -34.93 -3.83
CA SER A 13 -9.94 -33.47 -3.80
C SER A 13 -8.73 -33.05 -4.63
N ALA A 14 -8.95 -32.93 -5.94
CA ALA A 14 -8.02 -32.21 -6.81
C ALA A 14 -7.62 -30.93 -6.05
N PRO A 15 -6.31 -30.60 -5.95
CA PRO A 15 -5.96 -29.26 -5.51
C PRO A 15 -6.78 -28.35 -6.41
N SER A 16 -7.53 -27.42 -5.83
CA SER A 16 -8.17 -26.35 -6.58
C SER A 16 -7.04 -25.60 -7.27
N VAL A 17 -6.63 -26.10 -8.45
CA VAL A 17 -5.70 -25.44 -9.33
C VAL A 17 -6.40 -24.13 -9.61
N LEU A 18 -5.84 -23.04 -9.09
CA LEU A 18 -6.18 -21.70 -9.57
C LEU A 18 -5.90 -21.75 -11.07
N THR A 19 -6.94 -22.02 -11.85
CA THR A 19 -6.84 -22.05 -13.30
C THR A 19 -6.65 -20.61 -13.72
N VAL A 20 -5.41 -20.26 -14.04
CA VAL A 20 -5.07 -18.97 -14.63
C VAL A 20 -5.90 -18.85 -15.92
N PRO A 21 -6.70 -17.78 -16.10
CA PRO A 21 -7.52 -17.63 -17.29
C PRO A 21 -6.68 -17.74 -18.57
N GLU A 22 -7.19 -18.41 -19.60
CA GLU A 22 -6.46 -18.54 -20.89
C GLU A 22 -6.13 -17.16 -21.50
N SER A 23 -6.97 -16.16 -21.24
CA SER A 23 -6.73 -14.76 -21.63
C SER A 23 -5.42 -14.20 -21.09
N CYS A 24 -4.86 -14.76 -20.02
CA CYS A 24 -3.58 -14.33 -19.45
C CYS A 24 -2.36 -14.73 -20.29
N PHE A 25 -2.52 -15.64 -21.25
CA PHE A 25 -1.45 -16.04 -22.16
C PHE A 25 -1.47 -15.26 -23.48
N LEU A 26 -2.44 -14.38 -23.67
CA LEU A 26 -2.54 -13.51 -24.83
C LEU A 26 -1.32 -12.55 -24.90
N PRO A 27 -0.78 -12.28 -26.11
CA PRO A 27 0.34 -11.36 -26.30
C PRO A 27 0.12 -10.00 -25.63
N GLU A 28 -1.10 -9.47 -25.68
CA GLU A 28 -1.46 -8.16 -25.14
C GLU A 28 -1.24 -8.09 -23.62
N ILE A 29 -1.54 -9.16 -22.89
CA ILE A 29 -1.31 -9.24 -21.43
C ILE A 29 0.19 -9.33 -21.12
N ARG A 30 0.96 -10.03 -21.96
CA ARG A 30 2.42 -10.10 -21.81
C ARG A 30 3.07 -8.76 -22.06
N ASP A 31 2.62 -8.04 -23.08
CA ASP A 31 3.09 -6.70 -23.42
C ASP A 31 2.71 -5.70 -22.32
N GLU A 32 1.50 -5.80 -21.77
CA GLU A 32 1.08 -5.00 -20.63
C GLU A 32 1.95 -5.28 -19.39
N ALA A 33 2.21 -6.54 -19.07
CA ALA A 33 3.10 -6.91 -17.96
C ALA A 33 4.53 -6.38 -18.14
N ALA A 34 5.09 -6.54 -19.34
CA ALA A 34 6.41 -6.01 -19.68
C ALA A 34 6.45 -4.48 -19.56
N ASN A 35 5.41 -3.79 -20.06
CA ASN A 35 5.29 -2.35 -19.96
C ASN A 35 5.19 -1.87 -18.49
N CYS A 36 4.41 -2.58 -17.66
CA CYS A 36 4.33 -2.30 -16.24
C CYS A 36 5.68 -2.42 -15.54
N VAL A 37 6.44 -3.49 -15.79
CA VAL A 37 7.80 -3.64 -15.23
C VAL A 37 8.73 -2.54 -15.72
N ASN A 38 8.76 -2.29 -17.03
CA ASN A 38 9.67 -1.32 -17.64
C ASN A 38 9.46 0.11 -17.14
N GLN A 39 8.22 0.47 -16.78
CA GLN A 39 7.90 1.79 -16.25
C GLN A 39 8.05 1.86 -14.72
N LEU A 40 7.56 0.86 -13.98
CA LEU A 40 7.56 0.90 -12.51
C LEU A 40 8.95 0.75 -11.91
N THR A 41 9.81 -0.10 -12.49
CA THR A 41 11.18 -0.31 -11.97
C THR A 41 11.98 0.99 -11.88
N PRO A 42 12.14 1.80 -12.96
CA PRO A 42 12.90 3.04 -12.86
C PRO A 42 12.22 4.08 -11.96
N MET A 43 10.89 4.13 -11.91
CA MET A 43 10.17 5.03 -11.00
C MET A 43 10.43 4.68 -9.53
N HIS A 44 10.34 3.40 -9.18
CA HIS A 44 10.62 2.89 -7.85
C HIS A 44 12.09 3.13 -7.44
N ASP A 45 13.04 2.89 -8.33
CA ASP A 45 14.46 3.15 -8.06
C ASP A 45 14.73 4.64 -7.84
N ASN A 46 14.06 5.52 -8.59
CA ASN A 46 14.13 6.96 -8.39
C ASN A 46 13.54 7.38 -7.05
N LEU A 47 12.35 6.89 -6.71
CA LEU A 47 11.70 7.15 -5.41
C LEU A 47 12.58 6.70 -4.25
N LYS A 48 13.17 5.50 -4.30
CA LYS A 48 14.14 5.04 -3.29
C LYS A 48 15.28 6.03 -3.11
N ARG A 49 15.86 6.53 -4.20
CA ARG A 49 16.96 7.50 -4.14
C ARG A 49 16.53 8.85 -3.59
N PHE A 50 15.32 9.31 -3.93
CA PHE A 50 14.73 10.55 -3.42
C PHE A 50 14.46 10.47 -1.92
N LEU A 51 13.80 9.40 -1.47
CA LEU A 51 13.50 9.16 -0.07
C LEU A 51 14.76 8.94 0.78
N ALA A 52 15.80 8.34 0.21
CA ALA A 52 17.12 8.23 0.85
C ALA A 52 17.96 9.52 0.81
N GLY A 53 17.47 10.60 0.18
CA GLY A 53 18.21 11.86 0.02
C GLY A 53 19.43 11.80 -0.90
N THR A 54 19.67 10.66 -1.56
CA THR A 54 20.82 10.46 -2.48
C THR A 54 20.60 11.09 -3.86
N ARG A 55 19.36 11.47 -4.17
CA ARG A 55 18.97 12.24 -5.36
C ARG A 55 17.93 13.28 -4.95
N LYS A 56 17.94 14.47 -5.57
CA LYS A 56 16.88 15.45 -5.40
C LYS A 56 15.79 15.23 -6.43
N SER A 57 14.54 15.18 -5.98
CA SER A 57 13.37 15.27 -6.86
C SER A 57 13.06 16.75 -7.14
N GLN A 58 12.57 17.04 -8.35
CA GLN A 58 12.03 18.36 -8.68
C GLN A 58 10.65 18.57 -8.05
N ASN A 59 9.86 17.49 -7.93
CA ASN A 59 8.54 17.50 -7.30
C ASN A 59 8.22 16.10 -6.77
N ILE A 60 8.60 15.84 -5.51
CA ILE A 60 8.47 14.51 -4.90
C ILE A 60 7.02 14.06 -4.79
N THR A 61 6.10 15.00 -4.58
CA THR A 61 4.66 14.76 -4.55
C THR A 61 4.18 14.22 -5.89
N LYS A 62 4.60 14.84 -6.99
CA LYS A 62 4.27 14.35 -8.34
C LYS A 62 4.87 12.98 -8.60
N ASP A 63 6.14 12.77 -8.27
CA ASP A 63 6.83 11.49 -8.52
C ASP A 63 6.15 10.32 -7.77
N ILE A 64 5.69 10.56 -6.54
CA ILE A 64 4.92 9.59 -5.74
C ILE A 64 3.56 9.33 -6.37
N ASN A 65 2.80 10.39 -6.73
CA ASN A 65 1.48 10.25 -7.35
C ASN A 65 1.55 9.45 -8.65
N ASP A 66 2.47 9.82 -9.55
CA ASP A 66 2.64 9.16 -10.85
C ASP A 66 2.99 7.67 -10.66
N TYR A 67 3.85 7.34 -9.69
CA TYR A 67 4.18 5.95 -9.37
C TYR A 67 2.96 5.19 -8.85
N CYS A 68 2.22 5.79 -7.93
CA CYS A 68 1.06 5.19 -7.30
C CYS A 68 -0.08 4.91 -8.30
N GLU A 69 -0.40 5.87 -9.16
CA GLU A 69 -1.40 5.70 -10.21
C GLU A 69 -1.01 4.56 -11.15
N LEU A 70 0.24 4.53 -11.61
CA LEU A 70 0.71 3.50 -12.52
C LEU A 70 0.76 2.12 -11.84
N ALA A 71 1.25 2.06 -10.60
CA ALA A 71 1.34 0.81 -9.85
C ALA A 71 -0.05 0.23 -9.65
N LEU A 72 -1.01 1.01 -9.15
CA LEU A 72 -2.39 0.56 -8.95
C LEU A 72 -3.04 0.11 -10.25
N LYS A 73 -2.81 0.82 -11.35
CA LYS A 73 -3.30 0.41 -12.67
C LYS A 73 -2.74 -0.97 -13.06
N CYS A 74 -1.43 -1.15 -12.97
CA CYS A 74 -0.73 -2.40 -13.28
C CYS A 74 -1.18 -3.58 -12.41
N TYR A 75 -1.29 -3.37 -11.09
CA TYR A 75 -1.74 -4.43 -10.18
C TYR A 75 -3.19 -4.82 -10.43
N LYS A 76 -4.07 -3.86 -10.75
CA LYS A 76 -5.48 -4.13 -11.07
C LYS A 76 -5.64 -4.86 -12.40
N SER A 77 -4.92 -4.44 -13.44
CA SER A 77 -5.05 -5.06 -14.77
C SER A 77 -4.47 -6.46 -14.83
N LEU A 78 -3.35 -6.71 -14.15
CA LEU A 78 -2.70 -8.02 -14.12
C LEU A 78 -3.24 -8.93 -13.01
N GLN A 79 -4.24 -8.48 -12.25
CA GLN A 79 -4.66 -9.12 -11.01
C GLN A 79 -4.93 -10.62 -11.15
N ALA A 80 -5.82 -10.96 -12.09
CA ALA A 80 -6.25 -12.34 -12.30
C ALA A 80 -5.11 -13.22 -12.85
N CYS A 81 -4.20 -12.62 -13.64
CA CYS A 81 -3.15 -13.33 -14.35
C CYS A 81 -1.91 -13.59 -13.50
N ALA A 82 -1.57 -12.67 -12.59
CA ALA A 82 -0.45 -12.81 -11.67
C ALA A 82 -0.87 -13.35 -10.29
N GLY A 83 -2.16 -13.70 -10.11
CA GLY A 83 -2.68 -14.17 -8.82
C GLY A 83 -2.52 -13.14 -7.70
N ILE A 84 -2.62 -11.85 -8.03
CA ILE A 84 -2.42 -10.77 -7.07
C ILE A 84 -3.61 -10.70 -6.11
N ASP A 85 -3.33 -10.79 -4.81
CA ASP A 85 -4.34 -10.69 -3.76
C ASP A 85 -5.02 -9.31 -3.77
N LYS A 86 -6.37 -9.28 -3.71
CA LYS A 86 -7.16 -8.03 -3.64
C LYS A 86 -6.75 -7.14 -2.47
N ASN A 87 -6.41 -7.75 -1.34
CA ASN A 87 -5.93 -7.05 -0.15
C ASN A 87 -4.56 -6.42 -0.39
N LEU A 88 -3.70 -7.03 -1.21
CA LEU A 88 -2.42 -6.40 -1.59
C LEU A 88 -2.66 -5.12 -2.39
N ILE A 89 -3.59 -5.13 -3.34
CA ILE A 89 -3.97 -3.93 -4.10
C ILE A 89 -4.53 -2.85 -3.17
N SER A 90 -5.43 -3.24 -2.25
CA SER A 90 -6.00 -2.32 -1.24
C SER A 90 -4.94 -1.75 -0.31
N ASN A 91 -3.93 -2.55 0.06
CA ASN A 91 -2.82 -2.10 0.89
C ASN A 91 -1.95 -1.09 0.15
N ILE A 92 -1.61 -1.35 -1.12
CA ILE A 92 -0.86 -0.42 -1.96
C ILE A 92 -1.63 0.89 -2.14
N ASP A 93 -2.95 0.82 -2.34
CA ASP A 93 -3.81 2.02 -2.41
C ASP A 93 -3.75 2.83 -1.11
N GLY A 94 -3.76 2.14 0.04
CA GLY A 94 -3.58 2.78 1.35
C GLY A 94 -2.22 3.46 1.51
N VAL A 95 -1.13 2.77 1.15
CA VAL A 95 0.24 3.33 1.12
C VAL A 95 0.28 4.60 0.28
N CYS A 96 -0.25 4.52 -0.94
CA CYS A 96 -0.25 5.62 -1.89
C CYS A 96 -1.03 6.82 -1.37
N ASP A 97 -2.20 6.59 -0.79
CA ASP A 97 -3.01 7.65 -0.19
C ASP A 97 -2.28 8.35 0.98
N LEU A 98 -1.54 7.61 1.81
CA LEU A 98 -0.72 8.19 2.89
C LEU A 98 0.37 9.12 2.35
N TYR A 99 1.12 8.66 1.35
CA TYR A 99 2.19 9.47 0.76
C TYR A 99 1.64 10.67 -0.01
N ASN A 100 0.51 10.52 -0.72
CA ASN A 100 -0.13 11.61 -1.43
C ASN A 100 -0.67 12.68 -0.47
N PHE A 101 -1.27 12.26 0.64
CA PHE A 101 -1.70 13.16 1.70
C PHE A 101 -0.49 13.90 2.31
N GLN A 102 0.56 13.16 2.67
CA GLN A 102 1.79 13.70 3.26
C GLN A 102 2.48 14.68 2.35
N ALA A 103 2.68 14.34 1.08
CA ALA A 103 3.41 15.18 0.14
C ALA A 103 2.54 16.31 -0.45
N GLY A 104 1.22 16.18 -0.37
CA GLY A 104 0.25 17.17 -0.82
C GLY A 104 -0.22 18.09 0.32
N LYS A 105 -1.52 18.02 0.63
CA LYS A 105 -2.17 18.97 1.55
C LYS A 105 -1.54 19.04 2.94
N PHE A 106 -0.92 17.95 3.41
CA PHE A 106 -0.34 17.88 4.75
C PHE A 106 1.16 18.22 4.81
N GLY A 107 1.82 18.43 3.66
CA GLY A 107 3.28 18.52 3.57
C GLY A 107 3.89 19.65 4.38
N HIS A 108 3.26 20.82 4.38
CA HIS A 108 3.71 21.96 5.20
C HIS A 108 3.65 21.66 6.70
N CYS A 109 2.63 20.95 7.17
CA CYS A 109 2.54 20.54 8.56
C CYS A 109 3.53 19.41 8.89
N TYR A 110 3.67 18.44 7.99
CA TYR A 110 4.64 17.34 8.13
C TYR A 110 6.06 17.89 8.37
N VAL A 111 6.52 18.85 7.56
CA VAL A 111 7.86 19.46 7.70
C VAL A 111 8.04 20.13 9.08
N LYS A 112 6.99 20.79 9.61
CA LYS A 112 7.04 21.41 10.96
C LYS A 112 7.08 20.39 12.10
N MET A 113 6.56 19.18 11.87
CA MET A 113 6.54 18.10 12.86
C MET A 113 7.81 17.24 12.84
N ASP A 114 8.55 17.23 11.72
CA ASP A 114 9.72 16.36 11.51
C ASP A 114 11.04 16.94 12.06
N GLU A 115 10.98 18.06 12.80
CA GLU A 115 12.13 18.66 13.48
C GLU A 115 12.81 17.70 14.50
N ASP A 116 12.10 16.66 14.95
CA ASP A 116 12.57 15.68 15.95
C ASP A 116 13.25 14.43 15.32
N GLY A 117 13.37 14.33 13.99
CA GLY A 117 14.04 13.23 13.28
C GLY A 117 13.28 11.90 13.16
N TYR A 118 13.95 10.89 12.57
CA TYR A 118 13.42 9.59 12.13
C TYR A 118 12.76 8.70 13.20
N ASN A 119 12.91 8.99 14.49
CA ASN A 119 12.43 8.14 15.59
C ASN A 119 11.02 8.51 16.06
N SER A 120 10.19 8.88 15.10
CA SER A 120 8.98 9.68 15.25
C SER A 120 7.77 8.86 14.81
N CYS A 121 6.68 8.84 15.58
CA CYS A 121 5.43 8.18 15.16
C CYS A 121 4.90 8.69 13.81
N THR A 122 5.28 9.92 13.43
CA THR A 122 5.01 10.51 12.11
C THR A 122 5.72 9.76 11.00
N TYR A 123 6.99 9.39 11.21
CA TYR A 123 7.75 8.56 10.27
C TYR A 123 7.10 7.17 10.13
N SER A 124 6.73 6.54 11.25
CA SER A 124 6.04 5.24 11.26
C SER A 124 4.62 5.27 10.70
N PHE A 125 4.02 6.45 10.54
CA PHE A 125 2.69 6.60 9.96
C PHE A 125 2.76 6.80 8.45
N PHE A 126 3.64 7.68 7.98
CA PHE A 126 3.72 8.08 6.57
C PHE A 126 4.84 7.37 5.78
N MET A 127 6.03 7.23 6.37
CA MET A 127 7.24 6.85 5.62
C MET A 127 7.56 5.35 5.69
N SER A 128 7.30 4.75 6.85
CA SER A 128 7.40 3.32 7.08
C SER A 128 6.13 2.87 7.78
N PRO A 129 5.00 2.74 7.06
CA PRO A 129 3.73 2.35 7.64
C PRO A 129 3.79 0.89 8.12
N LEU A 130 4.39 0.68 9.30
CA LEU A 130 4.70 -0.63 9.87
C LEU A 130 3.47 -1.55 9.94
N TYR A 131 2.29 -0.97 10.05
CA TYR A 131 1.02 -1.68 10.12
C TYR A 131 0.64 -2.41 8.81
N ILE A 132 1.26 -2.06 7.69
CA ILE A 132 0.96 -2.65 6.38
C ILE A 132 1.64 -4.02 6.22
N ASP A 133 2.84 -4.18 6.77
CA ASP A 133 3.58 -5.45 6.77
C ASP A 133 3.07 -6.45 7.83
N VAL A 134 2.21 -5.98 8.74
CA VAL A 134 1.62 -6.83 9.78
C VAL A 134 0.57 -7.75 9.17
N LYS A 135 0.80 -9.06 9.27
CA LYS A 135 -0.12 -10.10 8.79
C LYS A 135 -1.43 -10.16 9.58
N ASN A 136 -1.40 -9.79 10.85
CA ASN A 136 -2.56 -9.85 11.75
C ASN A 136 -3.36 -8.53 11.70
N ASN A 137 -4.63 -8.60 11.28
CA ASN A 137 -5.48 -7.41 11.15
C ASN A 137 -5.65 -6.63 12.46
N ARG A 138 -5.78 -7.31 13.60
CA ARG A 138 -5.90 -6.67 14.91
C ARG A 138 -4.66 -5.83 15.22
N GLN A 139 -3.48 -6.42 15.06
CA GLN A 139 -2.21 -5.73 15.30
C GLN A 139 -2.02 -4.56 14.34
N ARG A 140 -2.38 -4.71 13.06
CA ARG A 140 -2.42 -3.61 12.08
C ARG A 140 -3.27 -2.45 12.58
N CYS A 141 -4.50 -2.73 12.99
CA CYS A 141 -5.42 -1.70 13.46
C CYS A 141 -4.95 -1.02 14.75
N GLU A 142 -4.38 -1.79 15.69
CA GLU A 142 -3.81 -1.25 16.93
C GLU A 142 -2.62 -0.32 16.61
N SER A 143 -1.71 -0.72 15.72
CA SER A 143 -0.58 0.09 15.28
C SER A 143 -1.03 1.36 14.53
N LEU A 144 -1.99 1.24 13.60
CA LEU A 144 -2.54 2.37 12.85
C LEU A 144 -3.21 3.38 13.79
N LYS A 145 -4.06 2.92 14.71
CA LYS A 145 -4.72 3.78 15.71
C LYS A 145 -3.71 4.45 16.64
N SER A 146 -2.71 3.71 17.11
CA SER A 146 -1.66 4.24 18.01
C SER A 146 -0.82 5.32 17.34
N ASN A 147 -0.30 5.04 16.14
CA ASN A 147 0.49 6.01 15.37
C ASN A 147 -0.38 7.20 14.96
N GLY A 148 -1.62 6.97 14.53
CA GLY A 148 -2.57 8.03 14.19
C GLY A 148 -2.84 8.99 15.35
N LYS A 149 -3.10 8.47 16.55
CA LYS A 149 -3.28 9.30 17.76
C LYS A 149 -2.04 10.15 18.06
N CYS A 150 -0.85 9.58 17.87
CA CYS A 150 0.39 10.29 18.10
C CYS A 150 0.61 11.42 17.08
N VAL A 151 0.36 11.15 15.79
CA VAL A 151 0.46 12.18 14.73
C VAL A 151 -0.54 13.30 14.99
N LYS A 152 -1.80 12.98 15.26
CA LYS A 152 -2.82 13.98 15.62
C LYS A 152 -2.37 14.90 16.76
N LYS A 153 -1.82 14.31 17.84
CA LYS A 153 -1.28 15.09 18.96
C LYS A 153 -0.19 16.05 18.50
N ARG A 154 0.77 15.60 17.71
CA ARG A 154 1.84 16.46 17.19
C ARG A 154 1.31 17.54 16.25
N THR A 155 0.35 17.21 15.39
CA THR A 155 -0.34 18.17 14.51
C THR A 155 -0.98 19.27 15.33
N SER A 156 -1.68 18.93 16.42
CA SER A 156 -2.31 19.93 17.30
C SER A 156 -1.30 20.83 18.04
N GLN A 157 -0.05 20.38 18.20
CA GLN A 157 1.00 21.13 18.89
C GLN A 157 1.79 22.05 17.95
N LYS A 158 1.94 21.66 16.68
CA LYS A 158 2.87 22.28 15.72
C LYS A 158 2.17 22.97 14.53
N CYS A 159 0.90 22.64 14.29
CA CYS A 159 0.13 23.07 13.12
C CYS A 159 -1.21 23.71 13.53
N THR A 160 -1.92 24.28 12.54
CA THR A 160 -3.24 24.89 12.76
C THR A 160 -4.32 23.82 12.95
N LYS A 161 -5.48 24.24 13.45
CA LYS A 161 -6.65 23.37 13.61
C LYS A 161 -7.07 22.70 12.30
N ASP A 162 -7.00 23.40 11.17
CA ASP A 162 -7.36 22.85 9.86
C ASP A 162 -6.54 21.59 9.51
N TYR A 163 -5.24 21.57 9.83
CA TYR A 163 -4.41 20.38 9.64
C TYR A 163 -4.82 19.22 10.56
N VAL A 164 -5.32 19.50 11.76
CA VAL A 164 -5.81 18.47 12.69
C VAL A 164 -7.06 17.83 12.12
N ASP A 165 -7.99 18.66 11.63
CA ASP A 165 -9.25 18.20 11.04
C ASP A 165 -8.97 17.42 9.73
N ASP A 166 -8.08 17.93 8.87
CA ASP A 166 -7.61 17.23 7.67
C ASP A 166 -6.98 15.87 7.96
N PHE A 167 -6.21 15.76 9.05
CA PHE A 167 -5.57 14.52 9.48
C PHE A 167 -6.57 13.53 10.07
N ASP A 168 -7.55 14.00 10.84
CA ASP A 168 -8.62 13.16 11.37
C ASP A 168 -9.41 12.50 10.25
N ASP A 169 -9.85 13.29 9.27
CA ASP A 169 -10.59 12.76 8.11
C ASP A 169 -9.76 11.71 7.35
N HIS A 170 -8.46 11.95 7.20
CA HIS A 170 -7.57 11.01 6.54
C HIS A 170 -7.35 9.73 7.36
N LEU A 171 -7.16 9.85 8.68
CA LEU A 171 -7.02 8.70 9.57
C LEU A 171 -8.29 7.83 9.55
N ASP A 172 -9.47 8.45 9.59
CA ASP A 172 -10.75 7.73 9.48
C ASP A 172 -10.89 7.01 8.13
N GLY A 173 -10.44 7.63 7.05
CA GLY A 173 -10.36 7.01 5.73
C GLY A 173 -9.46 5.77 5.72
N GLN A 174 -8.27 5.85 6.32
CA GLN A 174 -7.33 4.75 6.44
C GLN A 174 -7.88 3.61 7.31
N LEU A 175 -8.51 3.93 8.45
CA LEU A 175 -9.14 2.93 9.31
C LEU A 175 -10.21 2.14 8.55
N LYS A 176 -11.08 2.82 7.80
CA LYS A 176 -12.08 2.16 6.94
C LYS A 176 -11.43 1.29 5.86
N ARG A 177 -10.40 1.79 5.17
CA ARG A 177 -9.70 1.06 4.10
C ARG A 177 -9.08 -0.24 4.61
N PHE A 178 -8.52 -0.24 5.82
CA PHE A 178 -7.90 -1.41 6.42
C PHE A 178 -8.86 -2.29 7.25
N ASN A 179 -10.17 -2.01 7.23
CA ASN A 179 -11.18 -2.72 8.03
C ASN A 179 -10.84 -2.72 9.54
N CYS A 180 -10.52 -1.53 10.03
CA CYS A 180 -10.33 -1.16 11.43
C CYS A 180 -11.49 -0.28 11.93
#